data_AF-A0A212JIB7-F1
#
_entry.id   AF-A0A212JIB7-F1
#
_cell.length_a   1.000
_cell.length_b   1.000
_cell.length_c   1.000
_cell.angle_alpha   90.00
_cell.angle_beta   90.00
_cell.angle_gamma   90.00
#
_symmetry.space_group_name_H-M   'P 1'
#
loop_
_entity.id
_entity.type
_entity.pdbx_description
1 polymer ?
#
loop_
_entity_poly.entity_id
_entity_poly.type
_entity_poly.pdbx_seq_one_letter_code
_entity_poly.pdbx_strand_id
1 'polypeptide(L)'
;MRVKRITAILMLLVALLVTVTGCSDELPSGLPDVYEIAKINVENNLVSPSSAVFPEFDDSFVEYSRSILEDVGKGTLEYRVYEVNAYVDSENTFGAMVRTHFFVEVYAYVDDYNSPKFGEEGIHKNIEDHYYTIILSLNG
;
A
#
# COMPACT_ATOMS: atom_id res chain seq x y z
N MET A 1 -41.92 -15.08 -36.58
CA MET A 1 -41.56 -15.53 -35.22
C MET A 1 -40.07 -15.86 -35.03
N ARG A 2 -39.34 -16.33 -36.06
CA ARG A 2 -37.91 -16.65 -36.00
C ARG A 2 -36.98 -15.43 -35.83
N VAL A 3 -37.28 -14.31 -36.49
CA VAL A 3 -36.47 -13.06 -36.43
C VAL A 3 -36.44 -12.45 -35.03
N LYS A 4 -37.57 -12.47 -34.30
CA LYS A 4 -37.68 -11.95 -32.92
C LYS A 4 -36.81 -12.71 -31.92
N ARG A 5 -36.54 -14.00 -32.17
CA ARG A 5 -35.68 -14.84 -31.32
C ARG A 5 -34.20 -14.52 -31.56
N ILE A 6 -33.82 -14.25 -32.81
CA ILE A 6 -32.43 -13.89 -33.17
C ILE A 6 -32.07 -12.51 -32.58
N THR A 7 -32.96 -11.53 -32.68
CA THR A 7 -32.73 -10.20 -32.08
C THR A 7 -32.64 -10.24 -30.55
N ALA A 8 -33.41 -11.12 -29.90
CA ALA A 8 -33.34 -11.30 -28.45
C ALA A 8 -32.02 -11.94 -28.00
N ILE A 9 -31.53 -12.94 -28.74
CA ILE A 9 -30.23 -13.59 -28.48
C ILE A 9 -29.07 -12.61 -28.71
N LEU A 10 -29.15 -11.78 -29.75
CA LEU A 10 -28.14 -10.77 -30.04
C LEU A 10 -28.07 -9.69 -28.94
N MET A 11 -29.21 -9.22 -28.44
CA MET A 11 -29.25 -8.26 -27.33
C MET A 11 -28.72 -8.86 -26.02
N LEU A 12 -28.97 -10.15 -25.76
CA LEU A 12 -28.44 -10.84 -24.58
C LEU A 12 -26.91 -10.98 -24.64
N LEU A 13 -26.35 -11.28 -25.82
CA LEU A 13 -24.90 -11.38 -26.02
C LEU A 13 -24.18 -10.03 -25.87
N VAL A 14 -24.80 -8.94 -26.32
CA VAL A 14 -24.26 -7.58 -26.12
C VAL A 14 -24.32 -7.18 -24.65
N ALA A 15 -25.41 -7.53 -23.93
CA ALA A 15 -25.52 -7.26 -22.49
C ALA A 15 -24.47 -8.03 -21.66
N LEU A 16 -24.13 -9.26 -22.06
CA LEU A 16 -23.12 -10.08 -21.38
C LEU A 16 -21.69 -9.55 -21.60
N LEU A 17 -21.42 -8.84 -22.71
CA LEU A 17 -20.11 -8.24 -22.97
C LEU A 17 -19.83 -7.01 -22.10
N VAL A 18 -20.87 -6.29 -21.67
CA VAL A 18 -20.73 -5.07 -20.85
C VAL A 18 -20.44 -5.39 -19.38
N THR A 19 -20.72 -6.62 -18.91
CA THR A 19 -20.47 -7.02 -17.52
C THR A 19 -19.03 -7.46 -17.24
N VAL A 20 -18.13 -7.44 -18.23
CA VAL A 20 -16.74 -7.92 -18.08
C VAL A 20 -15.71 -6.78 -18.01
N THR A 21 -16.14 -5.52 -18.14
CA THR A 21 -15.23 -4.38 -18.00
C THR A 21 -15.07 -3.97 -16.53
N GLY A 22 -13.95 -4.40 -15.95
CA GLY A 22 -13.16 -3.58 -15.03
C GLY A 22 -13.36 -3.80 -13.52
N CYS A 23 -12.71 -4.83 -12.96
CA CYS A 23 -12.02 -4.61 -11.69
C CYS A 23 -10.73 -3.86 -12.06
N SER A 24 -10.80 -2.53 -12.01
CA SER A 24 -9.60 -1.72 -11.94
C SER A 24 -9.06 -1.91 -10.54
N ASP A 25 -7.94 -2.62 -10.40
CA ASP A 25 -7.10 -2.50 -9.21
C ASP A 25 -6.47 -1.10 -9.28
N GLU A 26 -7.29 -0.08 -9.02
CA GLU A 26 -6.79 1.26 -8.76
C GLU A 26 -5.94 1.15 -7.48
N LEU A 27 -4.63 1.16 -7.67
CA LEU A 27 -3.68 1.26 -6.59
C LEU A 27 -4.08 2.45 -5.72
N PRO A 28 -4.13 2.30 -4.39
CA PRO A 28 -4.48 3.41 -3.52
C PRO A 28 -3.51 4.57 -3.76
N SER A 29 -4.05 5.76 -4.03
CA SER A 29 -3.27 7.00 -4.08
C SER A 29 -2.51 7.15 -2.76
N GLY A 30 -1.18 7.03 -2.76
CA GLY A 30 -0.35 7.12 -1.55
C GLY A 30 0.88 6.21 -1.49
N LEU A 31 1.13 5.34 -2.47
CA LEU A 31 2.34 4.49 -2.49
C LEU A 31 3.67 5.27 -2.41
N PRO A 32 3.83 6.45 -3.07
CA PRO A 32 5.03 7.27 -2.88
C PRO A 32 5.24 7.73 -1.43
N ASP A 33 4.16 8.06 -0.72
CA ASP A 33 4.23 8.49 0.69
C ASP A 33 4.61 7.31 1.59
N VAL A 34 4.06 6.12 1.31
CA VAL A 34 4.43 4.87 1.98
C VAL A 34 5.93 4.59 1.82
N TYR A 35 6.46 4.75 0.61
CA TYR A 35 7.88 4.61 0.34
C TYR A 35 8.73 5.65 1.08
N GLU A 36 8.30 6.91 1.09
CA GLU A 36 9.02 7.99 1.78
C GLU A 36 9.08 7.75 3.29
N ILE A 37 7.98 7.32 3.90
CA ILE A 37 7.93 6.98 5.32
C ILE A 37 8.84 5.79 5.64
N ALA A 38 8.91 4.78 4.77
CA ALA A 38 9.84 3.67 4.91
C ALA A 38 11.31 4.14 4.82
N LYS A 39 11.63 5.03 3.86
CA LYS A 39 12.98 5.62 3.73
C LYS A 39 13.39 6.36 5.00
N ILE A 40 12.54 7.22 5.54
CA ILE A 40 12.82 7.99 6.77
C ILE A 40 13.14 7.03 7.92
N ASN A 41 12.37 5.94 8.05
CA ASN A 41 12.65 4.96 9.11
C ASN A 41 14.01 4.27 8.89
N VAL A 42 14.29 3.80 7.65
CA VAL A 42 15.58 3.17 7.32
C VAL A 42 16.75 4.12 7.55
N GLU A 43 16.67 5.37 7.06
CA GLU A 43 17.71 6.39 7.19
C GLU A 43 18.10 6.61 8.66
N ASN A 44 17.10 6.74 9.54
CA ASN A 44 17.31 6.93 10.98
C ASN A 44 17.99 5.73 11.67
N ASN A 45 18.01 4.56 11.04
CA ASN A 45 18.64 3.34 11.55
C ASN A 45 20.01 3.03 10.90
N LEU A 46 20.46 3.85 9.94
CA LEU A 46 21.79 3.68 9.33
C LEU A 46 22.91 4.18 10.25
N VAL A 47 24.09 3.60 10.09
CA VAL A 47 25.31 4.02 10.81
C VAL A 47 25.72 5.45 10.43
N SER A 48 25.54 5.82 9.16
CA SER A 48 25.85 7.14 8.62
C SER A 48 24.66 7.68 7.81
N PRO A 49 23.59 8.17 8.47
CA PRO A 49 22.36 8.61 7.81
C PRO A 49 22.61 9.67 6.73
N SER A 50 23.51 10.63 6.98
CA SER A 50 23.81 11.72 6.05
C SER A 50 24.52 11.28 4.76
N SER A 51 24.96 10.02 4.68
CA SER A 51 25.53 9.42 3.46
C SER A 51 24.55 8.57 2.67
N ALA A 52 23.31 8.41 3.17
CA ALA A 52 22.31 7.55 2.58
C ALA A 52 21.85 8.06 1.20
N VAL A 53 21.84 7.16 0.23
CA VAL A 53 21.32 7.40 -1.11
C VAL A 53 20.28 6.32 -1.40
N PHE A 54 19.02 6.75 -1.47
CA PHE A 54 17.88 5.90 -1.81
C PHE A 54 17.57 6.00 -3.31
N PRO A 55 17.06 4.93 -3.96
CA PRO A 55 16.57 5.02 -5.32
C PRO A 55 15.33 5.93 -5.39
N GLU A 56 15.10 6.51 -6.57
CA GLU A 56 13.83 7.15 -6.89
C GLU A 56 12.68 6.15 -6.72
N PHE A 57 11.50 6.64 -6.36
CA PHE A 57 10.33 5.79 -6.17
C PHE A 57 10.00 5.02 -7.46
N ASP A 58 9.73 3.73 -7.30
CA ASP A 58 9.22 2.84 -8.32
C ASP A 58 8.08 2.03 -7.69
N ASP A 59 6.96 1.86 -8.42
CA ASP A 59 5.79 1.12 -7.93
C ASP A 59 6.14 -0.32 -7.52
N SER A 60 7.20 -0.92 -8.09
CA SER A 60 7.67 -2.26 -7.72
C SER A 60 8.28 -2.36 -6.33
N PHE A 61 8.61 -1.25 -5.68
CA PHE A 61 9.14 -1.25 -4.32
C PHE A 61 8.06 -1.37 -3.25
N VAL A 62 6.80 -1.13 -3.57
CA VAL A 62 5.72 -1.09 -2.59
C VAL A 62 4.58 -2.02 -3.01
N GLU A 63 4.31 -3.02 -2.17
CA GLU A 63 3.21 -3.95 -2.38
C GLU A 63 2.17 -3.80 -1.27
N TYR A 64 0.88 -3.78 -1.62
CA TYR A 64 -0.17 -3.92 -0.61
C TYR A 64 -0.20 -5.38 -0.12
N SER A 65 -0.05 -5.58 1.19
CA SER A 65 -0.02 -6.91 1.81
C SER A 65 -1.41 -7.31 2.30
N ARG A 66 -1.99 -6.53 3.21
CA ARG A 66 -3.24 -6.88 3.90
C ARG A 66 -3.90 -5.70 4.60
N SER A 67 -5.18 -5.85 4.95
CA SER A 67 -5.86 -4.99 5.92
C SER A 67 -5.96 -5.68 7.28
N ILE A 68 -5.70 -4.94 8.35
CA ILE A 68 -5.84 -5.40 9.74
C ILE A 68 -6.94 -4.60 10.39
N LEU A 69 -7.81 -5.30 11.13
CA LEU A 69 -8.84 -4.69 11.95
C LEU A 69 -8.46 -4.83 13.42
N GLU A 70 -8.43 -3.71 14.13
CA GLU A 70 -8.14 -3.69 15.56
C GLU A 70 -9.35 -3.14 16.32
N ASP A 71 -9.88 -3.94 17.24
CA ASP A 71 -10.90 -3.47 18.18
C ASP A 71 -10.23 -2.67 19.29
N VAL A 72 -10.54 -1.38 19.36
CA VAL A 72 -9.99 -0.45 20.36
C VAL A 72 -10.99 -0.11 21.47
N GLY A 73 -12.02 -0.95 21.65
CA GLY A 73 -13.04 -0.85 22.70
C GLY A 73 -14.04 0.31 22.51
N LYS A 74 -13.80 1.18 21.53
CA LYS A 74 -14.68 2.29 21.13
C LYS A 74 -15.12 2.19 19.66
N GLY A 75 -14.90 1.02 19.04
CA GLY A 75 -15.09 0.74 17.62
C GLY A 75 -13.88 0.00 17.03
N THR A 76 -13.91 -0.20 15.71
CA THR A 76 -12.85 -0.91 14.97
C THR A 76 -12.03 0.08 14.15
N LEU A 77 -10.70 -0.03 14.21
CA LEU A 77 -9.78 0.66 13.31
C LEU A 77 -9.34 -0.27 12.19
N GLU A 78 -9.25 0.26 10.97
CA GLU A 78 -8.65 -0.45 9.84
C GLU A 78 -7.27 0.12 9.52
N TYR A 79 -6.28 -0.77 9.42
CA TYR A 79 -4.95 -0.48 8.93
C TYR A 79 -4.73 -1.17 7.60
N ARG A 80 -4.17 -0.46 6.62
CA ARG A 80 -3.59 -1.08 5.42
C ARG A 80 -2.11 -1.29 5.64
N VAL A 81 -1.66 -2.51 5.45
CA VAL A 81 -0.26 -2.90 5.56
C VAL A 81 0.33 -2.94 4.17
N TYR A 82 1.41 -2.18 3.98
CA TYR A 82 2.22 -2.18 2.79
C TYR A 82 3.59 -2.74 3.10
N GLU A 83 4.11 -3.53 2.18
CA GLU A 83 5.42 -4.14 2.22
C GLU A 83 6.34 -3.35 1.28
N VAL A 84 7.39 -2.74 1.85
CA VAL A 84 8.37 -1.96 1.11
C VAL A 84 9.67 -2.75 0.97
N ASN A 85 10.01 -3.12 -0.26
CA ASN A 85 11.20 -3.86 -0.63
C ASN A 85 12.09 -2.99 -1.53
N ALA A 86 13.19 -2.45 -1.00
CA ALA A 86 14.11 -1.62 -1.77
C ALA A 86 15.55 -1.74 -1.26
N TYR A 87 16.40 -0.79 -1.64
CA TYR A 87 17.80 -0.74 -1.21
C TYR A 87 18.22 0.68 -0.87
N VAL A 88 19.28 0.80 -0.07
CA VAL A 88 19.95 2.07 0.23
C VAL A 88 21.45 1.87 0.09
N ASP A 89 22.11 2.83 -0.54
CA ASP A 89 23.57 2.89 -0.56
C ASP A 89 24.02 3.87 0.54
N SER A 90 24.84 3.42 1.50
CA SER A 90 25.36 4.29 2.58
C SER A 90 26.76 3.91 3.00
N GLU A 91 27.50 4.86 3.58
CA GLU A 91 28.84 4.59 4.12
C GLU A 91 28.77 3.76 5.41
N ASN A 92 29.64 2.75 5.50
CA ASN A 92 29.89 2.04 6.74
C ASN A 92 30.91 2.79 7.63
N THR A 93 31.27 2.20 8.78
CA THR A 93 32.24 2.78 9.72
C THR A 93 33.65 2.99 9.15
N PHE A 94 33.97 2.38 8.00
CA PHE A 94 35.25 2.51 7.30
C PHE A 94 35.19 3.51 6.13
N GLY A 95 34.05 4.18 5.92
CA GLY A 95 33.84 5.11 4.81
C GLY A 95 33.67 4.42 3.45
N ALA A 96 33.38 3.12 3.43
CA ALA A 96 33.07 2.42 2.20
C ALA A 96 31.56 2.46 1.95
N MET A 97 31.16 2.79 0.71
CA MET A 97 29.77 2.71 0.27
C MET A 97 29.33 1.25 0.16
N VAL A 98 28.29 0.88 0.90
CA VAL A 98 27.69 -0.45 0.90
C VAL A 98 26.21 -0.34 0.53
N ARG A 99 25.77 -1.22 -0.37
CA ARG A 99 24.35 -1.40 -0.68
C ARG A 99 23.71 -2.32 0.34
N THR A 100 22.71 -1.80 1.04
CA THR A 100 21.90 -2.56 1.99
C THR A 100 20.49 -2.71 1.44
N HIS A 101 20.03 -3.95 1.32
CA HIS A 101 18.64 -4.23 1.00
C HIS A 101 17.80 -4.13 2.27
N PHE A 102 16.63 -3.51 2.17
CA PHE A 102 15.75 -3.34 3.31
C PHE A 102 14.33 -3.81 3.00
N PHE A 103 13.68 -4.29 4.06
CA PHE A 103 12.29 -4.69 4.05
C PHE A 103 11.56 -4.05 5.23
N VAL A 104 10.53 -3.26 4.94
CA VAL A 104 9.76 -2.49 5.93
C VAL A 104 8.27 -2.76 5.73
N GLU A 105 7.56 -3.08 6.82
CA GLU A 105 6.10 -3.03 6.84
C GLU A 105 5.65 -1.64 7.27
N VAL A 106 4.81 -0.99 6.45
CA VAL A 106 4.21 0.32 6.70
C VAL A 106 2.72 0.13 6.94
N TYR A 107 2.24 0.60 8.08
CA TYR A 107 0.85 0.51 8.49
C TYR A 107 0.20 1.87 8.33
N ALA A 108 -0.70 2.00 7.37
CA ALA A 108 -1.45 3.21 7.09
C ALA A 108 -2.84 3.15 7.71
N TYR A 109 -3.22 4.16 8.49
CA TYR A 109 -4.58 4.30 9.00
C TYR A 109 -5.54 4.67 7.87
N VAL A 110 -6.73 4.07 7.87
CA VAL A 110 -7.81 4.42 6.94
C VAL A 110 -8.83 5.29 7.68
N ASP A 111 -8.78 6.60 7.47
CA ASP A 111 -9.60 7.58 8.22
C ASP A 111 -11.02 7.76 7.60
N ASP A 112 -11.14 7.64 6.27
CA ASP A 112 -12.40 7.79 5.52
C ASP A 112 -12.62 6.58 4.60
N TYR A 113 -13.17 5.49 5.12
CA TYR A 113 -13.79 4.49 4.26
C TYR A 113 -15.03 3.91 4.94
N ASN A 114 -16.15 3.95 4.22
CA ASN A 114 -17.24 3.01 4.45
C ASN A 114 -16.68 1.62 4.18
N SER A 115 -16.21 0.93 5.22
CA SER A 115 -15.70 -0.42 5.07
C SER A 115 -16.79 -1.26 4.38
N PRO A 116 -16.48 -2.01 3.31
CA PRO A 116 -17.46 -2.89 2.65
C PRO A 116 -18.11 -3.89 3.61
N LYS A 117 -17.50 -4.10 4.80
CA LYS A 117 -17.95 -4.98 5.87
C LYS A 117 -18.63 -4.25 7.04
N PHE A 118 -18.39 -2.95 7.25
CA PHE A 118 -18.84 -2.22 8.47
C PHE A 118 -19.56 -0.89 8.21
N GLY A 119 -19.71 -0.44 6.96
CA GLY A 119 -20.45 0.80 6.64
C GLY A 119 -19.87 2.03 7.35
N GLU A 120 -20.75 2.93 7.84
CA GLU A 120 -20.41 4.22 8.46
C GLU A 120 -19.84 4.12 9.90
N GLU A 121 -19.57 2.91 10.42
CA GLU A 121 -19.15 2.69 11.82
C GLU A 121 -17.64 2.82 12.08
N GLY A 122 -16.87 3.33 11.11
CA GLY A 122 -15.43 3.60 11.27
C GLY A 122 -15.18 4.67 12.35
N ILE A 123 -14.17 4.46 13.20
CA ILE A 123 -13.78 5.48 14.18
C ILE A 123 -13.08 6.63 13.44
N HIS A 124 -13.79 7.74 13.23
CA HIS A 124 -13.19 9.03 12.91
C HIS A 124 -12.53 9.63 14.15
N LYS A 125 -11.30 9.22 14.44
CA LYS A 125 -10.46 9.99 15.36
C LYS A 125 -9.57 10.81 14.45
N ASN A 126 -9.67 12.13 14.53
CA ASN A 126 -8.69 13.09 14.00
C ASN A 126 -7.26 12.76 14.50
N ILE A 127 -6.66 11.69 13.98
CA ILE A 127 -5.33 11.20 14.31
C ILE A 127 -4.44 11.79 13.23
N GLU A 128 -3.67 12.80 13.60
CA GLU A 128 -2.83 13.57 12.68
C GLU A 128 -1.71 12.73 12.02
N ASP A 129 -1.36 11.58 12.60
CA ASP A 129 -0.27 10.72 12.13
C ASP A 129 -0.81 9.44 11.48
N HIS A 130 -0.86 9.47 10.15
CA HIS A 130 -1.50 8.46 9.31
C HIS A 130 -0.68 7.16 9.10
N TYR A 131 0.53 7.05 9.67
CA TYR A 131 1.42 5.91 9.42
C TYR A 131 2.25 5.50 10.65
N TYR A 132 2.46 4.20 10.85
CA TYR A 132 3.58 3.68 11.65
C TYR A 132 4.32 2.59 10.89
N THR A 133 5.60 2.38 11.21
CA THR A 133 6.50 1.52 10.44
C THR A 133 7.25 0.54 11.31
N ILE A 134 7.47 -0.66 10.77
CA ILE A 134 8.26 -1.72 11.38
C ILE A 134 9.33 -2.14 10.37
N ILE A 135 10.61 -1.96 10.72
CA ILE A 135 11.71 -2.54 9.95
C ILE A 135 11.76 -4.04 10.26
N LEU A 136 11.55 -4.87 9.23
CA LEU A 136 11.60 -6.31 9.35
C LEU A 136 12.99 -6.86 9.06
N SER A 137 13.73 -6.23 8.12
CA SER A 137 15.14 -6.57 7.91
C SER A 137 15.93 -5.44 7.26
N LEU A 138 17.22 -5.37 7.62
CA LEU A 138 18.26 -4.55 6.99
C LEU A 138 19.45 -5.48 6.73
N ASN A 139 19.64 -5.89 5.48
CA ASN A 139 20.67 -6.85 5.08
C ASN A 139 21.66 -6.17 4.14
N GLY A 140 22.87 -5.89 4.64
CA GLY A 140 23.98 -5.30 3.91
C GLY A 140 25.26 -6.12 4.04
#